data_AF-A0A850UQF6-F1
#
_entry.id   AF-A0A850UQF6-F1
#
_cell.length_a   1.000
_cell.length_b   1.000
_cell.length_c   1.000
_cell.angle_alpha   90.00
_cell.angle_beta   90.00
_cell.angle_gamma   90.00
#
_symmetry.space_group_name_H-M   'P 1'
#
loop_
_entity.id
_entity.type
_entity.pdbx_description
1 polymer ?
#
loop_
_entity_poly.entity_id
_entity_poly.type
_entity_poly.pdbx_seq_one_letter_code
_entity_poly.pdbx_strand_id
1 'polypeptide(L)'
;LSILLLQVLIFSWDGTVSLMNTDTSQTVYCFCTPPSHAVAPVWQPVFTVDSVNCCLLLRGDVHQQADEWVQSQATHSTIFLFDFNSYPLKEAFPNKPDLPLKPLQEL
;
A
#
# COMPACT_ATOMS: atom_id res chain seq x y z
N LEU A 1 27.61 3.50 3.37
CA LEU A 1 26.78 2.79 2.38
C LEU A 1 25.40 2.61 3.04
N SER A 2 24.49 3.57 2.86
CA SER A 2 23.14 3.45 3.43
C SER A 2 22.40 2.36 2.67
N ILE A 3 21.96 1.33 3.37
CA ILE A 3 21.09 0.28 2.83
C ILE A 3 19.78 0.97 2.45
N LEU A 4 19.53 1.09 1.15
CA LEU A 4 18.24 1.51 0.62
C LEU A 4 17.25 0.40 0.96
N LEU A 5 16.36 0.64 1.94
CA LEU A 5 15.23 -0.25 2.23
C LEU A 5 14.37 -0.32 0.96
N LEU A 6 14.48 -1.39 0.18
CA LEU A 6 13.60 -1.64 -0.96
C LEU A 6 12.28 -2.23 -0.42
N GLN A 7 11.17 -1.68 -0.88
CA GLN A 7 9.83 -2.13 -0.50
C GLN A 7 9.08 -2.43 -1.79
N VAL A 8 8.29 -3.51 -1.77
CA VAL A 8 7.57 -3.96 -2.95
C VAL A 8 6.08 -4.10 -2.63
N LEU A 9 5.25 -3.60 -3.54
CA LEU A 9 3.82 -3.86 -3.52
C LEU A 9 3.54 -5.17 -4.27
N ILE A 10 2.83 -6.08 -3.63
CA ILE A 10 2.44 -7.37 -4.18
C ILE A 10 0.93 -7.36 -4.37
N PHE A 11 0.51 -7.59 -5.61
CA PHE A 11 -0.90 -7.72 -5.99
C PHE A 11 -1.21 -9.20 -6.22
N SER A 12 -2.10 -9.74 -5.40
CA SER A 12 -2.50 -11.15 -5.45
C SER A 12 -3.78 -11.35 -6.28
N TRP A 13 -4.00 -12.58 -6.74
CA TRP A 13 -5.17 -12.95 -7.56
C TRP A 13 -6.50 -12.80 -6.83
N ASP A 14 -6.50 -12.90 -5.52
CA ASP A 14 -7.67 -12.70 -4.65
C ASP A 14 -7.99 -11.21 -4.44
N GLY A 15 -7.25 -10.29 -5.09
CA GLY A 15 -7.42 -8.85 -4.93
C GLY A 15 -6.71 -8.28 -3.71
N THR A 16 -6.02 -9.11 -2.91
CA THR A 16 -5.23 -8.64 -1.78
C THR A 16 -4.02 -7.86 -2.30
N VAL A 17 -3.77 -6.70 -1.70
CA VAL A 17 -2.55 -5.92 -1.95
C VAL A 17 -1.73 -5.93 -0.68
N SER A 18 -0.43 -6.21 -0.78
CA SER A 18 0.44 -6.19 0.40
C SER A 18 1.74 -5.44 0.15
N LEU A 19 2.29 -4.84 1.20
CA LEU A 19 3.61 -4.19 1.19
C LEU A 19 4.60 -5.13 1.88
N MET A 20 5.65 -5.53 1.17
CA MET A 20 6.71 -6.38 1.69
C MET A 20 8.02 -5.60 1.81
N ASN A 21 8.70 -5.78 2.93
CA ASN A 21 10.08 -5.35 3.11
C ASN A 21 10.99 -6.41 2.48
N THR A 22 11.81 -6.03 1.50
CA THR A 22 12.66 -7.00 0.80
C THR A 22 13.86 -7.46 1.61
N ASP A 23 14.29 -6.67 2.60
CA ASP A 23 15.43 -7.02 3.45
C ASP A 23 15.07 -8.11 4.44
N THR A 24 13.86 -8.06 4.99
CA THR A 24 13.34 -9.10 5.91
C THR A 24 12.54 -10.18 5.21
N SER A 25 12.15 -9.96 3.94
CA SER A 25 11.20 -10.80 3.20
C SER A 25 9.86 -10.98 3.91
N GLN A 26 9.49 -10.04 4.78
CA GLN A 26 8.25 -10.09 5.54
C GLN A 26 7.23 -9.12 4.97
N THR A 27 5.99 -9.60 4.87
CA THR A 27 4.85 -8.73 4.62
C THR A 27 4.63 -7.84 5.82
N VAL A 28 4.74 -6.54 5.59
CA VAL A 28 4.61 -5.52 6.62
C VAL A 28 3.15 -5.05 6.70
N TYR A 29 2.46 -4.98 5.56
CA TYR A 29 1.05 -4.55 5.49
C TYR A 29 0.23 -5.32 4.47
N CYS A 30 -1.06 -5.45 4.77
CA CYS A 30 -2.10 -5.86 3.83
C CYS A 30 -3.12 -4.73 3.70
N PHE A 31 -3.38 -4.30 2.47
CA PHE A 31 -4.40 -3.33 2.12
C PHE A 31 -5.60 -4.09 1.57
N CYS A 32 -6.77 -3.85 2.17
CA CYS A 32 -8.02 -4.47 1.75
C CYS A 32 -8.97 -3.39 1.26
N THR A 33 -9.55 -3.58 0.08
CA THR A 33 -10.73 -2.83 -0.34
C THR A 33 -11.95 -3.27 0.50
N PRO A 34 -12.97 -2.42 0.67
CA PRO A 34 -14.24 -2.85 1.28
C PRO A 34 -14.83 -4.06 0.53
N PRO A 35 -15.62 -4.93 1.19
CA PRO A 35 -16.16 -6.15 0.56
C PRO A 35 -16.97 -5.94 -0.73
N SER A 36 -17.50 -4.73 -0.94
CA SER A 36 -18.23 -4.35 -2.15
C SER A 36 -17.34 -4.02 -3.35
N HIS A 37 -16.03 -3.90 -3.15
CA HIS A 37 -15.06 -3.49 -4.16
C HIS A 37 -13.93 -4.51 -4.26
N ALA A 38 -13.47 -4.75 -5.48
CA ALA A 38 -12.24 -5.47 -5.74
C ALA A 38 -11.21 -4.51 -6.34
N VAL A 39 -9.93 -4.80 -6.14
CA VAL A 39 -8.91 -4.23 -7.02
C VAL A 39 -9.27 -4.66 -8.44
N ALA A 40 -9.16 -3.72 -9.40
CA ALA A 40 -9.43 -3.94 -10.82
C ALA A 40 -8.93 -5.30 -11.33
N PRO A 41 -9.46 -5.84 -12.46
CA PRO A 41 -9.15 -7.18 -12.93
C PRO A 41 -7.69 -7.55 -12.75
N VAL A 42 -7.43 -8.72 -12.15
CA VAL A 42 -6.08 -9.19 -11.81
C VAL A 42 -5.15 -8.91 -12.99
N TRP A 43 -4.00 -8.29 -12.73
CA TRP A 43 -3.00 -7.81 -13.72
C TRP A 43 -3.22 -6.43 -14.35
N GLN A 44 -4.30 -5.72 -14.02
CA GLN A 44 -4.45 -4.29 -14.35
C GLN A 44 -4.77 -3.41 -13.12
N PRO A 45 -4.04 -3.55 -11.99
CA PRO A 45 -4.25 -2.65 -10.87
C PRO A 45 -3.88 -1.21 -11.27
N VAL A 46 -4.78 -0.27 -11.00
CA VAL A 46 -4.50 1.16 -11.13
C VAL A 46 -4.14 1.69 -9.74
N PHE A 47 -2.88 2.01 -9.55
CA PHE A 47 -2.37 2.51 -8.28
C PHE A 47 -1.27 3.55 -8.49
N THR A 48 -1.04 4.37 -7.47
CA THR A 48 0.15 5.21 -7.37
C THR A 48 0.61 5.30 -5.92
N VAL A 49 1.91 5.48 -5.73
CA VAL A 49 2.51 5.70 -4.41
C VAL A 49 3.04 7.12 -4.36
N ASP A 50 2.63 7.87 -3.35
CA ASP A 50 3.18 9.18 -3.03
C ASP A 50 4.22 9.01 -1.92
N SER A 51 5.50 9.19 -2.26
CA SER A 51 6.60 9.08 -1.31
C SER A 51 6.77 10.32 -0.43
N VAL A 52 6.20 11.47 -0.82
CA VAL A 52 6.27 12.72 -0.05
C VAL A 52 5.25 12.68 1.09
N ASN A 53 4.02 12.23 0.78
CA ASN A 53 2.95 12.09 1.76
C ASN A 53 2.90 10.68 2.38
N CYS A 54 3.78 9.77 1.94
CA CYS A 54 3.84 8.36 2.35
C CYS A 54 2.48 7.68 2.28
N CYS A 55 1.84 7.64 1.11
CA CYS A 55 0.54 6.98 0.97
C CYS A 55 0.41 6.19 -0.34
N LEU A 56 -0.49 5.21 -0.32
CA LEU A 56 -0.92 4.42 -1.48
C LEU A 56 -2.31 4.88 -1.89
N LEU A 57 -2.46 5.24 -3.16
CA LEU A 57 -3.75 5.43 -3.81
C LEU A 57 -4.04 4.21 -4.68
N LEU A 58 -5.19 3.59 -4.45
CA LEU A 58 -5.58 2.34 -5.10
C LEU A 58 -7.00 2.45 -5.64
N ARG A 59 -7.20 2.19 -6.93
CA ARG A 59 -8.54 2.06 -7.51
C ARG A 59 -9.15 0.72 -7.10
N GLY A 60 -10.34 0.76 -6.53
CA GLY A 60 -11.23 -0.40 -6.43
C GLY A 60 -12.47 -0.20 -7.29
N ASP A 61 -12.85 -1.25 -7.99
CA ASP A 61 -14.04 -1.31 -8.82
C ASP A 61 -15.15 -2.05 -8.04
N VAL A 62 -16.38 -1.56 -8.13
CA VAL A 62 -17.54 -2.23 -7.53
C VAL A 62 -17.68 -3.63 -8.13
N HIS A 63 -17.94 -4.63 -7.29
CA HIS A 63 -18.19 -5.98 -7.75
C HIS A 63 -19.46 -5.99 -8.63
N GLN A 64 -19.29 -6.16 -9.94
CA GLN A 64 -20.44 -6.32 -10.85
C GLN A 64 -21.03 -7.71 -10.59
N GLN A 65 -22.29 -7.75 -10.13
CA GLN A 65 -22.98 -9.04 -10.03
C GLN A 65 -23.13 -9.64 -11.42
N ALA A 66 -22.95 -10.96 -11.52
CA ALA A 66 -22.92 -11.70 -12.78
C ALA A 66 -24.17 -11.53 -13.66
N ASP A 67 -25.29 -11.06 -13.09
CA ASP A 67 -26.58 -10.92 -13.78
C ASP A 67 -26.85 -9.54 -14.39
N GLU A 68 -25.99 -8.54 -14.18
CA GLU A 68 -26.16 -7.20 -14.80
C GLU A 68 -25.38 -7.09 -16.12
N TRP A 69 -25.64 -8.01 -17.05
CA TRP A 69 -25.08 -8.00 -18.41
C TRP A 69 -25.77 -7.00 -19.36
N VAL A 70 -26.68 -6.15 -18.86
CA VAL A 70 -27.43 -5.21 -19.69
C VAL A 70 -27.55 -3.86 -19.02
N GLN A 71 -26.46 -3.10 -19.01
CA GLN A 71 -26.49 -1.69 -19.41
C GLN A 71 -25.08 -1.14 -19.41
N SER A 72 -24.77 -0.37 -20.44
CA SER A 72 -23.57 0.46 -20.53
C SER A 72 -23.51 1.38 -19.29
N GLN A 73 -22.80 0.96 -18.25
CA GLN A 73 -22.52 1.81 -17.10
C GLN A 73 -21.01 1.80 -16.90
N ALA A 74 -20.45 3.00 -16.88
CA ALA A 74 -19.08 3.21 -16.45
C ALA A 74 -18.84 2.38 -15.19
N THR A 75 -17.82 1.52 -15.20
CA THR A 75 -17.41 0.77 -14.01
C THR A 75 -17.35 1.76 -12.86
N HIS A 76 -18.23 1.60 -11.86
CA HIS A 76 -18.24 2.48 -10.70
C HIS A 76 -16.94 2.21 -9.94
N SER A 77 -16.03 3.17 -10.03
CA SER A 77 -14.68 3.06 -9.49
C SER A 77 -14.48 4.07 -8.37
N THR A 78 -13.87 3.59 -7.29
CA THR A 78 -13.55 4.39 -6.10
C THR A 78 -12.04 4.39 -5.92
N ILE A 79 -11.46 5.55 -5.59
CA ILE A 79 -10.05 5.64 -5.20
C ILE A 79 -9.96 5.55 -3.68
N PHE A 80 -9.29 4.52 -3.19
CA PHE A 80 -8.96 4.33 -1.78
C PHE A 80 -7.59 4.93 -1.48
N LEU A 81 -7.50 5.67 -0.37
CA LEU A 81 -6.26 6.24 0.14
C LEU A 81 -5.84 5.47 1.39
N PHE A 82 -4.63 4.91 1.37
CA PHE A 82 -3.99 4.26 2.49
C PHE A 82 -2.78 5.09 2.93
N ASP A 83 -2.88 5.76 4.06
CA ASP A 83 -1.81 6.59 4.62
C ASP A 83 -0.83 5.71 5.43
N PHE A 84 0.45 5.70 5.04
CA PHE A 84 1.50 4.94 5.72
C PHE A 84 2.01 5.58 7.01
N ASN A 85 1.49 6.74 7.41
CA ASN A 85 1.75 7.31 8.72
C ASN A 85 0.67 6.95 9.75
N SER A 86 -0.42 6.33 9.29
CA SER A 86 -1.48 5.81 10.16
C SER A 86 -0.91 4.79 11.14
N TYR A 87 -1.29 4.85 12.41
CA TYR A 87 -0.95 3.80 13.38
C TYR A 87 -1.60 2.47 12.90
N PRO A 88 -0.85 1.39 12.55
CA PRO A 88 0.46 0.93 13.05
C PRO A 88 1.66 1.06 12.08
N LEU A 89 1.54 1.75 10.94
CA LEU A 89 2.60 1.93 9.92
C LEU A 89 3.85 2.67 10.41
N LYS A 90 3.68 3.55 11.40
CA LYS A 90 4.79 4.24 12.07
C LYS A 90 5.74 3.28 12.82
N GLU A 91 5.27 2.12 13.25
CA GLU A 91 6.11 1.14 13.99
C GLU A 91 6.96 0.28 13.04
N ALA A 92 6.49 -0.01 11.83
CA ALA A 92 7.28 -0.77 10.86
C ALA A 92 8.31 0.07 10.09
N PHE A 93 8.12 1.39 10.04
CA PHE A 93 9.04 2.33 9.43
C PHE A 93 9.46 3.37 10.46
N PRO A 94 10.49 3.10 11.29
CA PRO A 94 11.03 4.13 12.16
C PRO A 94 11.47 5.31 11.31
N ASN A 95 10.91 6.48 11.60
CA ASN A 95 11.28 7.73 10.95
C ASN A 95 12.72 8.05 11.33
N LYS A 96 13.66 7.68 10.44
CA LYS A 96 15.12 7.85 10.48
C LYS A 96 15.85 6.72 11.23
N PRO A 97 17.05 6.33 10.76
CA PRO A 97 17.97 5.57 11.59
C PRO A 97 18.33 6.43 12.80
N ASP A 98 18.17 5.89 14.00
CA ASP A 98 18.73 6.46 15.22
C ASP A 98 20.26 6.54 15.02
N LEU A 99 20.73 7.69 14.54
CA LEU A 99 22.15 8.01 14.61
C LEU A 99 22.47 8.07 16.10
N PRO A 100 23.48 7.31 16.58
CA PRO A 100 23.87 7.40 17.97
C PRO A 100 24.27 8.85 18.23
N LEU A 101 23.51 9.55 19.07
CA LEU A 101 23.89 10.83 19.63
C LEU A 101 25.23 10.59 20.34
N LYS A 102 26.33 10.97 19.71
CA LYS A 102 27.64 10.99 20.37
C LYS A 102 27.48 11.85 21.62
N PRO A 103 27.92 11.39 22.81
CA PRO A 103 27.96 12.24 23.97
C PRO A 103 28.87 13.42 23.66
N LEU A 104 28.37 14.64 23.87
CA LEU A 104 29.20 15.85 23.86
C LEU A 104 30.07 15.79 25.11
N GLN A 105 31.18 15.06 25.02
CA GLN A 105 32.31 15.25 25.92
C GLN A 105 33.12 16.40 25.34
N GLU A 106 32.84 17.61 25.82
CA GLU A 106 33.83 18.69 25.78
C GLU A 106 34.39 18.89 27.17
N LEU A 107 35.72 19.02 27.18
CA LEU A 107 36.67 19.03 28.29
C LEU A 107 36.52 20.28 29.16
#